data_AF-A0A1F7IUF0-F1
#
_entry.id   AF-A0A1F7IUF0-F1
#
_cell.length_a   1.000
_cell.length_b   1.000
_cell.length_c   1.000
_cell.angle_alpha   90.00
_cell.angle_beta   90.00
_cell.angle_gamma   90.00
#
_symmetry.space_group_name_H-M   'P 1'
#
loop_
_entity.id
_entity.type
_entity.pdbx_description
1 polymer ?
#
loop_
_entity_poly.entity_id
_entity_poly.type
_entity_poly.pdbx_seq_one_letter_code
_entity_poly.pdbx_strand_id
1 'polypeptide(L)'
;MQKTIQILNRILLLIVILIPAIVFQLASQTSFVSNIIHIVQNYLLLYLIALTVLKSLSIIYPPMPGVFLTIASIPLIGWEKAYIADIIGSGIGATVSYFLGKKYGYSLLNHILGKVISKKISNIKLKQKNQIEAAVFLRFATGGLNCCVNFFRFLDFSYNCRDNCLVYNLQI
;
A
#
# COMPACT_ATOMS: atom_id res chain seq x y z
N MET A 1 0.56 -40.69 -6.18
CA MET A 1 1.26 -39.83 -5.20
C MET A 1 0.95 -38.33 -5.36
N GLN A 2 0.96 -37.77 -6.57
CA GLN A 2 0.77 -36.32 -6.78
C GLN A 2 -0.61 -35.76 -6.34
N LYS A 3 -1.69 -36.56 -6.45
CA LYS A 3 -3.05 -36.17 -5.99
C LYS A 3 -3.14 -35.99 -4.47
N THR A 4 -2.45 -36.82 -3.69
CA THR A 4 -2.47 -36.75 -2.22
C THR A 4 -1.81 -35.47 -1.71
N ILE A 5 -0.71 -35.04 -2.35
CA ILE A 5 -0.01 -33.78 -2.02
C ILE A 5 -0.90 -32.56 -2.30
N GLN A 6 -1.63 -32.55 -3.41
CA GLN A 6 -2.56 -31.45 -3.72
C GLN A 6 -3.70 -31.33 -2.70
N ILE A 7 -4.26 -32.47 -2.24
CA ILE A 7 -5.31 -32.49 -1.22
C ILE A 7 -4.76 -31.98 0.12
N LEU A 8 -3.58 -32.43 0.52
CA LEU A 8 -2.92 -31.99 1.75
C LEU A 8 -2.68 -30.48 1.75
N ASN A 9 -2.21 -29.90 0.64
CA ASN A 9 -2.00 -28.45 0.52
C ASN A 9 -3.30 -27.65 0.63
N ARG A 10 -4.41 -28.15 0.08
CA ARG A 10 -5.73 -27.49 0.21
C ARG A 10 -6.21 -27.50 1.65
N ILE A 11 -6.04 -28.63 2.36
CA ILE A 11 -6.40 -28.74 3.78
C ILE A 11 -5.54 -27.80 4.63
N LEU A 12 -4.22 -27.77 4.39
CA LEU A 12 -3.30 -26.85 5.08
C LEU A 12 -3.73 -25.39 4.88
N LEU A 13 -4.05 -25.00 3.64
CA LEU A 13 -4.48 -23.64 3.32
C LEU A 13 -5.78 -23.26 4.04
N LEU A 14 -6.76 -24.18 4.09
CA LEU A 14 -8.00 -23.97 4.84
C LEU A 14 -7.74 -23.79 6.33
N ILE A 15 -6.87 -24.61 6.93
CA ILE A 15 -6.49 -24.49 8.35
C ILE A 15 -5.84 -23.13 8.62
N VAL A 16 -4.94 -22.68 7.74
CA VAL A 16 -4.26 -21.38 7.86
C VAL A 16 -5.24 -20.20 7.81
N ILE A 17 -6.36 -20.31 7.08
CA ILE A 17 -7.40 -19.26 7.04
C ILE A 17 -8.35 -19.36 8.24
N LEU A 18 -8.69 -20.58 8.67
CA LEU A 18 -9.67 -20.82 9.73
C LEU A 18 -9.12 -20.47 11.12
N ILE A 19 -7.85 -20.77 11.42
CA ILE A 19 -7.25 -20.50 12.74
C ILE A 19 -7.33 -19.00 13.10
N PRO A 20 -6.87 -18.06 12.25
CA PRO A 20 -6.99 -16.63 12.54
C PRO A 20 -8.43 -16.15 12.70
N ALA A 21 -9.36 -16.69 11.90
CA ALA A 21 -10.77 -16.33 12.00
C ALA A 21 -11.38 -16.74 13.35
N ILE A 22 -11.05 -17.93 13.83
CA ILE A 22 -11.50 -18.42 15.16
C ILE A 22 -10.86 -17.60 16.28
N VAL A 23 -9.55 -17.35 16.21
CA VAL A 23 -8.84 -16.52 17.20
C VAL A 23 -9.42 -15.11 17.24
N PHE A 24 -9.73 -14.53 16.08
CA PHE A 24 -10.36 -13.23 15.97
C PHE A 24 -11.76 -13.21 16.58
N GLN A 25 -12.57 -14.24 16.32
CA GLN A 25 -13.89 -14.36 16.90
C GLN A 25 -13.84 -14.47 18.43
N LEU A 26 -12.92 -15.26 18.97
CA LEU A 26 -12.73 -15.39 20.42
C LEU A 26 -12.22 -14.08 21.04
N ALA A 27 -11.26 -13.41 20.39
CA ALA A 27 -10.75 -12.13 20.84
C ALA A 27 -11.84 -11.04 20.86
N SER A 28 -12.79 -11.07 19.91
CA SER A 28 -13.89 -10.11 19.82
C SER A 28 -14.87 -10.14 21.00
N GLN A 29 -14.94 -11.26 21.72
CA GLN A 29 -15.83 -11.41 22.88
C GLN A 29 -15.24 -10.84 24.18
N THR A 30 -13.99 -10.40 24.16
CA THR A 30 -13.35 -9.84 25.35
C THR A 30 -13.88 -8.43 25.65
N SER A 31 -14.07 -8.12 26.93
CA SER A 31 -14.50 -6.79 27.41
C SER A 31 -13.54 -5.66 27.02
N PHE A 32 -12.30 -5.99 26.69
CA PHE A 32 -11.31 -5.04 26.19
C PHE A 32 -11.65 -4.54 24.79
N VAL A 33 -12.04 -5.43 23.88
CA VAL A 33 -12.36 -5.06 22.49
C VAL A 33 -13.62 -4.21 22.43
N SER A 34 -14.65 -4.54 23.23
CA SER A 34 -15.86 -3.72 23.30
C SER A 34 -15.59 -2.30 23.81
N ASN A 35 -14.72 -2.14 24.82
CA ASN A 35 -14.31 -0.83 25.31
C ASN A 35 -13.55 -0.02 24.25
N ILE A 36 -12.64 -0.66 23.50
CA ILE A 36 -11.94 0.02 22.39
C ILE A 36 -12.93 0.46 21.32
N ILE A 37 -13.86 -0.42 20.91
CA ILE A 37 -14.87 -0.09 19.92
C ILE A 37 -15.67 1.13 20.41
N HIS A 38 -16.11 1.14 21.67
CA HIS A 38 -16.85 2.27 22.23
C HIS A 38 -16.04 3.59 22.20
N ILE A 39 -14.76 3.55 22.58
CA ILE A 39 -13.87 4.72 22.52
C ILE A 39 -13.69 5.20 21.07
N VAL A 40 -13.45 4.28 20.13
CA VAL A 40 -13.26 4.59 18.71
C VAL A 40 -14.54 5.18 18.10
N GLN A 41 -15.71 4.65 18.47
CA GLN A 41 -17.00 5.17 18.00
C GLN A 41 -17.27 6.58 18.55
N ASN A 42 -16.90 6.87 19.81
CA ASN A 42 -17.01 8.21 20.39
C ASN A 42 -16.10 9.24 19.68
N TYR A 43 -14.92 8.82 19.24
CA TYR A 43 -13.94 9.67 18.56
C TYR A 43 -13.74 9.29 17.09
N LEU A 44 -14.82 8.93 16.41
CA LEU A 44 -14.77 8.33 15.07
C LEU A 44 -14.07 9.23 14.04
N LEU A 45 -14.36 10.53 14.05
CA LEU A 45 -13.74 11.49 13.12
C LEU A 45 -12.22 11.57 13.32
N LEU A 46 -11.77 11.67 14.56
CA LEU A 46 -10.35 11.75 14.90
C LEU A 46 -9.64 10.45 14.49
N TYR A 47 -10.27 9.30 14.73
CA TYR A 47 -9.74 8.01 14.32
C TYR A 47 -9.61 7.91 12.78
N LEU A 48 -10.62 8.35 12.03
CA LEU A 48 -10.54 8.39 10.57
C LEU A 48 -9.40 9.28 10.07
N ILE A 49 -9.24 10.48 10.64
CA ILE A 49 -8.14 11.39 10.28
C ILE A 49 -6.79 10.72 10.58
N ALA A 50 -6.63 10.12 11.76
CA ALA A 50 -5.41 9.42 12.13
C ALA A 50 -5.12 8.24 11.19
N LEU A 51 -6.14 7.44 10.85
CA LEU A 51 -6.02 6.32 9.93
C LEU A 51 -5.60 6.79 8.52
N THR A 52 -6.21 7.86 8.02
CA THR A 52 -5.85 8.47 6.73
C THR A 52 -4.40 8.97 6.73
N VAL A 53 -3.96 9.67 7.77
CA VAL A 53 -2.57 10.15 7.90
C VAL A 53 -1.58 8.98 7.96
N LEU A 54 -1.84 7.98 8.80
CA LEU A 54 -1.00 6.78 8.88
C LEU A 54 -0.94 6.04 7.54
N LYS A 55 -2.07 5.98 6.82
CA LYS A 55 -2.10 5.39 5.48
C LYS A 55 -1.27 6.19 4.48
N SER A 56 -1.39 7.51 4.47
CA SER A 56 -0.55 8.36 3.62
C SER A 56 0.94 8.20 3.95
N LEU A 57 1.30 8.13 5.24
CA LEU A 57 2.67 7.87 5.68
C LEU A 57 3.17 6.50 5.24
N SER A 58 2.32 5.47 5.23
CA SER A 58 2.70 4.14 4.74
C SER A 58 3.07 4.12 3.25
N ILE A 59 2.52 5.05 2.45
CA ILE A 59 2.92 5.22 1.05
C ILE A 59 4.26 5.92 0.94
N ILE A 60 4.50 6.93 1.77
CA ILE A 60 5.75 7.70 1.78
C ILE A 60 6.91 6.87 2.36
N TYR A 61 6.62 6.02 3.34
CA TYR A 61 7.57 5.17 4.05
C TYR A 61 7.29 3.68 3.76
N PRO A 62 7.94 3.12 2.72
CA PRO A 62 7.70 1.75 2.24
C PRO A 62 7.76 0.63 3.28
N PRO A 63 8.60 0.69 4.34
CA PRO A 63 8.66 -0.38 5.34
C PRO A 63 7.35 -0.60 6.10
N MET A 64 6.44 0.38 6.11
CA MET A 64 5.20 0.30 6.85
C MET A 64 4.09 -0.30 5.97
N PRO A 65 3.58 -1.50 6.29
CA PRO A 65 2.58 -2.14 5.45
C PRO A 65 1.18 -1.57 5.72
N GLY A 66 0.75 -0.62 4.88
CA GLY A 66 -0.51 0.10 5.06
C GLY A 66 -1.77 -0.77 5.01
N VAL A 67 -1.74 -1.96 4.39
CA VAL A 67 -2.93 -2.84 4.29
C VAL A 67 -3.36 -3.39 5.63
N PHE A 68 -2.42 -3.72 6.52
CA PHE A 68 -2.74 -4.23 7.85
C PHE A 68 -3.48 -3.19 8.68
N LEU A 69 -3.17 -1.90 8.53
CA LEU A 69 -3.89 -0.82 9.20
C LEU A 69 -5.37 -0.79 8.78
N THR A 70 -5.64 -0.90 7.48
CA THR A 70 -7.01 -0.91 6.96
C THR A 70 -7.77 -2.15 7.47
N ILE A 71 -7.17 -3.34 7.35
CA ILE A 71 -7.81 -4.60 7.80
C ILE A 71 -8.07 -4.59 9.31
N ALA A 72 -7.12 -4.12 10.11
CA ALA A 72 -7.27 -4.01 11.57
C ALA A 72 -8.36 -3.00 11.97
N SER A 73 -8.64 -2.02 11.12
CA SER A 73 -9.67 -1.01 11.36
C SER A 73 -11.09 -1.49 11.03
N ILE A 74 -11.25 -2.52 10.18
CA ILE A 74 -12.56 -3.05 9.78
C ILE A 74 -13.45 -3.41 10.98
N PRO A 75 -13.01 -4.18 11.99
CA PRO A 75 -13.86 -4.46 13.15
C PRO A 75 -14.18 -3.24 14.01
N LEU A 76 -13.37 -2.18 13.94
CA LEU A 76 -13.51 -1.01 14.81
C LEU A 76 -14.52 0.00 14.24
N ILE A 77 -14.42 0.30 12.94
CA ILE A 77 -15.21 1.35 12.28
C ILE A 77 -16.15 0.84 11.18
N GLY A 78 -16.09 -0.45 10.84
CA GLY A 78 -16.81 -1.07 9.73
C GLY A 78 -16.04 -1.00 8.41
N TRP A 79 -16.45 -1.86 7.46
CA TRP A 79 -15.78 -2.00 6.17
C TRP A 79 -15.86 -0.72 5.32
N GLU A 80 -17.04 -0.11 5.21
CA GLU A 80 -17.29 1.06 4.34
C GLU A 80 -16.39 2.25 4.72
N LYS A 81 -16.37 2.62 6.01
CA LYS A 81 -15.55 3.74 6.51
C LYS A 81 -14.06 3.45 6.39
N ALA A 82 -13.63 2.21 6.65
CA ALA A 82 -12.25 1.80 6.47
C ALA A 82 -11.79 1.92 5.01
N TYR A 83 -12.62 1.51 4.05
CA TYR A 83 -12.33 1.66 2.63
C TYR A 83 -12.30 3.12 2.17
N ILE A 84 -13.21 3.95 2.65
CA ILE A 84 -13.20 5.39 2.33
C ILE A 84 -11.89 6.04 2.84
N ALA A 85 -11.51 5.76 4.09
CA ALA A 85 -10.25 6.25 4.66
C ALA A 85 -9.03 5.76 3.87
N ASP A 86 -9.07 4.51 3.38
CA ASP A 86 -8.03 3.91 2.55
C ASP A 86 -7.87 4.64 1.20
N ILE A 87 -8.98 4.92 0.51
CA ILE A 87 -9.00 5.63 -0.77
C ILE A 87 -8.47 7.05 -0.60
N ILE A 88 -8.98 7.78 0.40
CA ILE A 88 -8.56 9.17 0.68
C ILE A 88 -7.07 9.22 1.08
N GLY A 89 -6.66 8.37 2.04
CA GLY A 89 -5.28 8.32 2.50
C GLY A 89 -4.31 7.91 1.40
N SER A 90 -4.77 7.03 0.51
CA SER A 90 -4.02 6.64 -0.68
C SER A 90 -3.86 7.76 -1.70
N GLY A 91 -4.92 8.52 -1.95
CA GLY A 91 -4.89 9.68 -2.84
C GLY A 91 -3.90 10.73 -2.33
N ILE A 92 -4.03 11.12 -1.06
CA ILE A 92 -3.14 12.09 -0.42
C ILE A 92 -1.69 11.60 -0.44
N GLY A 93 -1.44 10.35 -0.04
CA GLY A 93 -0.10 9.78 -0.03
C GLY A 93 0.55 9.75 -1.42
N ALA A 94 -0.21 9.44 -2.47
CA ALA A 94 0.27 9.48 -3.84
C ALA A 94 0.61 10.91 -4.30
N THR A 95 -0.24 11.88 -3.98
CA THR A 95 0.01 13.30 -4.29
C THR A 95 1.26 13.81 -3.57
N VAL A 96 1.40 13.53 -2.27
CA VAL A 96 2.58 13.94 -1.49
C VAL A 96 3.84 13.25 -2.02
N SER A 97 3.80 11.95 -2.29
CA SER A 97 4.90 11.20 -2.91
C SER A 97 5.34 11.82 -4.24
N TYR A 98 4.38 12.19 -5.11
CA TYR A 98 4.66 12.87 -6.37
C TYR A 98 5.45 14.16 -6.17
N PHE A 99 4.99 15.02 -5.26
CA PHE A 99 5.68 16.28 -4.98
C PHE A 99 7.07 16.07 -4.37
N LEU A 100 7.23 15.10 -3.46
CA LEU A 100 8.54 14.75 -2.91
C LEU A 100 9.48 14.21 -3.99
N GLY A 101 9.00 13.32 -4.86
CA GLY A 101 9.75 12.82 -6.01
C GLY A 101 10.19 13.95 -6.93
N LYS A 102 9.27 14.88 -7.22
CA LYS A 102 9.53 16.04 -8.06
C LYS A 102 10.61 16.95 -7.46
N LYS A 103 10.60 17.16 -6.14
CA LYS A 103 11.53 18.08 -5.46
C LYS A 103 12.88 17.47 -5.13
N TYR A 104 12.92 16.23 -4.63
CA TYR A 104 14.13 15.60 -4.07
C TYR A 104 14.74 14.52 -4.95
N GLY A 105 13.96 13.95 -5.86
CA GLY A 105 14.45 12.97 -6.82
C GLY A 105 15.10 11.72 -6.25
N TYR A 106 16.09 11.23 -6.99
CA TYR A 106 16.88 10.06 -6.60
C TYR A 106 17.65 10.28 -5.29
N SER A 107 17.84 11.51 -4.82
CA SER A 107 18.50 11.77 -3.53
C SER A 107 17.71 11.19 -2.36
N LEU A 108 16.39 11.40 -2.32
CA LEU A 108 15.50 10.82 -1.31
C LEU A 108 15.49 9.29 -1.39
N LEU A 109 15.42 8.76 -2.61
CA LEU A 109 15.43 7.33 -2.90
C LEU A 109 16.71 6.65 -2.41
N ASN A 110 17.85 7.27 -2.65
CA ASN A 110 19.16 6.80 -2.20
C ASN A 110 19.28 6.81 -0.68
N HIS A 111 18.60 7.74 0.00
CA HIS A 111 18.60 7.81 1.46
C HIS A 111 17.71 6.73 2.09
N ILE A 112 16.53 6.46 1.52
CA ILE A 112 15.57 5.49 2.07
C ILE A 112 15.96 4.05 1.72
N LEU A 113 16.33 3.78 0.47
CA LEU A 113 16.53 2.42 -0.06
C LEU A 113 18.00 2.08 -0.34
N GLY A 114 18.91 3.03 -0.18
CA GLY A 114 20.33 2.84 -0.45
C GLY A 114 20.68 2.88 -1.94
N LYS A 115 21.95 3.19 -2.21
CA LYS A 115 22.46 3.38 -3.58
C LYS A 115 22.36 2.12 -4.46
N VAL A 116 22.48 0.93 -3.87
CA VAL A 116 22.50 -0.35 -4.61
C VAL A 116 21.13 -0.68 -5.21
N ILE A 117 20.06 -0.51 -4.44
CA ILE A 117 18.69 -0.80 -4.89
C ILE A 117 18.25 0.26 -5.91
N SER A 118 18.55 1.53 -5.63
CA SER A 118 18.25 2.65 -6.53
C SER A 118 18.85 2.45 -7.93
N LYS A 119 20.14 2.06 -8.02
CA LYS A 119 20.83 1.81 -9.29
C LYS A 119 20.25 0.60 -10.06
N LYS A 120 19.75 -0.43 -9.35
CA LYS A 120 19.09 -1.56 -10.02
C LYS A 120 17.77 -1.14 -10.64
N ILE A 121 17.01 -0.29 -9.97
CA ILE A 121 15.68 0.10 -10.44
C ILE A 121 15.77 1.10 -11.59
N SER A 122 16.72 2.04 -11.56
CA SER A 122 16.96 2.97 -12.69
C SER A 122 17.31 2.28 -14.02
N ASN A 123 17.79 1.03 -13.96
CA ASN A 123 18.11 0.26 -15.16
C ASN A 123 16.89 -0.45 -15.78
N ILE A 124 15.74 -0.49 -15.10
CA ILE A 124 14.52 -1.13 -15.59
C ILE A 124 13.75 -0.14 -16.47
N LYS A 125 14.05 -0.12 -17.78
CA LYS A 125 13.30 0.72 -18.74
C LYS A 125 11.92 0.11 -19.01
N LEU A 126 10.85 0.84 -18.67
CA LEU A 126 9.47 0.47 -19.04
C LEU A 126 9.08 1.12 -20.38
N LYS A 127 8.49 0.34 -21.30
CA LYS A 127 7.94 0.87 -22.56
C LYS A 127 6.79 1.85 -22.27
N GLN A 128 6.89 3.08 -22.82
CA GLN A 128 5.98 4.21 -22.55
C GLN A 128 4.49 3.88 -22.69
N LYS A 129 4.14 3.07 -23.71
CA LYS A 129 2.75 2.87 -24.15
C LYS A 129 1.81 2.27 -23.09
N ASN A 130 2.34 1.53 -22.12
CA ASN A 130 1.51 0.79 -21.14
C ASN A 130 1.82 1.17 -19.68
N GLN A 131 2.39 2.35 -19.43
CA GLN A 131 2.83 2.72 -18.07
C GLN A 131 1.67 2.90 -17.08
N ILE A 132 0.56 3.51 -17.52
CA ILE A 132 -0.63 3.72 -16.67
C ILE A 132 -1.28 2.37 -16.34
N GLU A 133 -1.49 1.52 -17.35
CA GLU A 133 -2.03 0.17 -17.15
C GLU A 133 -1.12 -0.68 -16.26
N ALA A 134 0.19 -0.62 -16.44
CA ALA A 134 1.13 -1.35 -15.60
C ALA A 134 1.12 -0.85 -14.15
N ALA A 135 0.96 0.45 -13.91
CA ALA A 135 0.85 1.00 -12.56
C ALA A 135 -0.46 0.58 -11.88
N VAL A 136 -1.58 0.64 -12.60
CA VAL A 136 -2.89 0.20 -12.12
C VAL A 136 -2.90 -1.31 -11.87
N PHE A 137 -2.43 -2.09 -12.84
CA PHE A 137 -2.34 -3.55 -12.73
C PHE A 137 -1.43 -3.97 -11.59
N LEU A 138 -0.26 -3.35 -11.42
CA LEU A 138 0.63 -3.69 -10.31
C LEU A 138 -0.01 -3.38 -8.95
N ARG A 139 -0.79 -2.30 -8.86
CA ARG A 139 -1.52 -1.93 -7.65
C ARG A 139 -2.58 -2.98 -7.28
N PHE A 140 -3.32 -3.49 -8.26
CA PHE A 140 -4.33 -4.54 -8.04
C PHE A 140 -3.72 -5.93 -7.87
N ALA A 141 -2.78 -6.33 -8.72
CA ALA A 141 -2.17 -7.65 -8.72
C ALA A 141 -1.38 -7.95 -7.44
N THR A 142 -0.86 -6.91 -6.78
CA THR A 142 -0.13 -7.08 -5.52
C THR A 142 -0.99 -6.94 -4.27
N GLY A 143 -2.31 -6.71 -4.42
CA GLY A 143 -3.26 -6.68 -3.29
C GLY A 143 -2.88 -5.69 -2.18
N GLY A 144 -2.16 -4.61 -2.52
CA GLY A 144 -1.60 -3.66 -1.56
C GLY A 144 -0.42 -4.18 -0.70
N LEU A 145 -0.03 -5.45 -0.82
CA LEU A 145 1.06 -6.06 -0.03
C LEU A 145 2.46 -5.63 -0.50
N ASN A 146 2.63 -5.21 -1.76
CA ASN A 146 3.92 -4.72 -2.29
C ASN A 146 3.93 -3.20 -2.50
N CYS A 147 3.56 -2.42 -1.48
CA CYS A 147 3.59 -0.95 -1.53
C CYS A 147 4.96 -0.39 -1.98
N CYS A 148 6.06 -1.05 -1.60
CA CYS A 148 7.42 -0.63 -1.96
C CYS A 148 7.64 -0.55 -3.48
N VAL A 149 7.11 -1.52 -4.24
CA VAL A 149 7.31 -1.58 -5.70
C VAL A 149 6.42 -0.56 -6.41
N ASN A 150 5.19 -0.35 -5.90
CA ASN A 150 4.25 0.62 -6.46
C ASN A 150 4.72 2.06 -6.27
N PHE A 151 5.22 2.42 -5.08
CA PHE A 151 5.80 3.74 -4.83
C PHE A 151 6.99 4.02 -5.76
N PHE A 152 7.88 3.03 -5.91
CA PHE A 152 9.07 3.18 -6.74
C PHE A 152 8.73 3.34 -8.23
N ARG A 153 7.79 2.54 -8.74
CA ARG A 153 7.31 2.69 -10.14
C ARG A 153 6.57 3.99 -10.38
N PHE A 154 5.85 4.50 -9.39
CA PHE A 154 5.18 5.80 -9.50
C PHE A 154 6.19 6.95 -9.57
N LEU A 155 7.27 6.88 -8.79
CA LEU A 155 8.37 7.84 -8.86
C LEU A 155 9.13 7.75 -10.20
N ASP A 156 9.37 6.55 -10.71
CA ASP A 156 9.98 6.34 -12.03
C ASP A 156 9.10 6.91 -13.16
N PHE A 157 7.78 6.71 -13.08
CA PHE A 157 6.81 7.31 -13.99
C PHE A 157 6.89 8.85 -13.95
N SER A 158 6.91 9.43 -12.74
CA SER A 158 7.02 10.88 -12.57
C SER A 158 8.34 11.45 -13.08
N TYR A 159 9.44 10.70 -13.01
CA TYR A 159 10.75 11.10 -13.52
C TYR A 159 10.81 11.02 -15.04
N ASN A 160 10.42 9.88 -15.61
CA ASN A 160 10.51 9.63 -17.03
C ASN A 160 9.55 10.53 -17.85
N CYS A 161 8.42 10.96 -17.26
CA CYS A 161 7.59 12.01 -17.85
C CYS A 161 8.30 13.37 -17.88
N ARG A 162 9.13 13.72 -16.89
CA ARG A 162 9.86 15.00 -16.89
C ARG A 162 10.90 15.03 -18.01
N ASP A 163 11.71 13.98 -18.13
CA ASP A 163 12.81 13.96 -19.10
C ASP A 163 12.28 13.89 -20.53
N ASN A 164 11.20 13.13 -20.79
CA ASN A 164 10.58 13.13 -22.11
C ASN A 164 9.82 14.44 -22.41
N CYS A 165 9.12 15.06 -21.44
CA CYS A 165 8.48 16.36 -21.69
C CYS A 165 9.48 17.50 -21.89
N LEU A 166 10.66 17.45 -21.27
CA LEU A 166 11.74 18.42 -21.52
C LEU A 166 12.34 18.25 -22.92
N VAL A 167 12.43 17.01 -23.43
CA VAL A 167 12.90 16.75 -24.79
C VAL A 167 11.92 17.29 -25.85
N TYR A 168 10.61 17.28 -25.60
CA TYR A 168 9.63 17.86 -26.52
C TYR A 168 9.54 19.39 -26.49
N ASN A 169 10.06 20.05 -25.45
CA ASN A 169 10.04 21.52 -25.32
C ASN A 169 11.38 22.18 -25.71
N LEU A 170 12.35 21.39 -26.19
CA LEU A 170 13.65 21.85 -26.71
C LEU A 170 13.77 21.66 -28.24
N GLN A 171 12.68 21.28 -28.90
CA GLN A 171 12.58 21.16 -30.37
C GLN A 171 11.56 22.12 -31.00
N ILE A 172 11.19 23.18 -30.29
CA ILE A 172 10.41 24.31 -30.84
C ILE A 172 11.26 25.57 -30.76
#